data_AF-A0A7S3UHC9-F1
#
_entry.id   AF-A0A7S3UHC9-F1
#
_cell.length_a   1.000
_cell.length_b   1.000
_cell.length_c   1.000
_cell.angle_alpha   90.00
_cell.angle_beta   90.00
_cell.angle_gamma   90.00
#
_symmetry.space_group_name_H-M   'P 1'
#
loop_
_entity.id
_entity.type
_entity.pdbx_description
1 polymer ?
#
loop_
_entity_poly.entity_id
_entity_poly.type
_entity_poly.pdbx_seq_one_letter_code
_entity_poly.pdbx_strand_id
1 'polypeptide(L)'
;NSGYGNMVNPLLSLAHPGVYGIPMLVLVGWRGEPGVKDEPQHKVMGKLQAGIIQAMDLPCTELPTENIEALEALESAAAQAMESKSPHILLVRKDTFSRYTLQNAVPYDTTLPMNREEALRVVLKSGGDLATYIGTTGFLSRELFEIRANEYGGDHSRDFLCVGNMGHAGSIAEGLATHIPGSDPVICLDGDGALLMHMGSMATNKAKNLVHILMNNGMHESVGGQPTAAAGLNLCGVAKDVGYPNTVRVRTEEELGNAVRDAVSH
;
A
#
# COMPACT_ATOMS: atom_id res chain seq x y z
N ASN A 1 -5.01 6.52 -7.73
CA ASN A 1 -3.85 7.20 -8.35
C ASN A 1 -2.51 6.98 -7.62
N SER A 2 -2.39 6.29 -6.48
CA SER A 2 -1.06 5.96 -5.90
C SER A 2 -0.11 5.22 -6.86
N GLY A 3 -0.63 4.21 -7.60
CA GLY A 3 0.13 3.52 -8.64
C GLY A 3 0.54 4.42 -9.82
N TYR A 4 -0.24 5.47 -10.12
CA TYR A 4 0.10 6.42 -11.19
C TYR A 4 1.38 7.19 -10.88
N GLY A 5 1.60 7.59 -9.62
CA GLY A 5 2.86 8.22 -9.20
C GLY A 5 4.08 7.33 -9.45
N ASN A 6 3.98 6.03 -9.15
CA ASN A 6 5.04 5.05 -9.41
C ASN A 6 5.29 4.82 -10.90
N MET A 7 4.27 5.00 -11.74
CA MET A 7 4.37 4.81 -13.19
C MET A 7 4.98 6.01 -13.92
N VAL A 8 5.09 7.20 -13.31
CA VAL A 8 5.63 8.40 -14.00
C VAL A 8 7.01 8.12 -14.60
N ASN A 9 7.93 7.55 -13.82
CA ASN A 9 9.27 7.24 -14.30
C ASN A 9 9.28 6.25 -15.49
N PRO A 10 8.71 5.04 -15.40
CA PRO A 10 8.74 4.11 -16.54
C PRO A 10 7.96 4.61 -17.77
N LEU A 11 6.92 5.44 -17.60
CA LEU A 11 6.21 6.05 -18.73
C LEU A 11 7.06 7.07 -19.49
N LEU A 12 7.80 7.91 -18.76
CA LEU A 12 8.65 8.96 -19.36
C LEU A 12 10.06 8.50 -19.72
N SER A 13 10.48 7.32 -19.27
CA SER A 13 11.77 6.72 -19.61
C SER A 13 11.59 5.54 -20.56
N LEU A 14 11.37 4.34 -20.02
CA LEU A 14 11.27 3.09 -20.76
C LEU A 14 10.28 3.19 -21.93
N ALA A 15 9.07 3.66 -21.70
CA ALA A 15 8.02 3.67 -22.72
C ALA A 15 8.12 4.84 -23.70
N HIS A 16 8.88 5.88 -23.38
CA HIS A 16 8.91 7.12 -24.16
C HIS A 16 9.46 6.88 -25.59
N PRO A 17 8.90 7.54 -26.64
CA PRO A 17 9.34 7.38 -28.03
C PRO A 17 10.82 7.65 -28.27
N GLY A 18 11.42 8.54 -27.47
CA GLY A 18 12.85 8.84 -27.52
C GLY A 18 13.77 7.76 -26.93
N VAL A 19 13.22 6.69 -26.35
CA VAL A 19 13.99 5.58 -25.76
C VAL A 19 13.65 4.26 -26.45
N TYR A 20 12.56 3.58 -26.05
CA TYR A 20 12.11 2.35 -26.71
C TYR A 20 10.81 2.52 -27.48
N GLY A 21 10.03 3.58 -27.21
CA GLY A 21 8.76 3.84 -27.88
C GLY A 21 7.77 2.68 -27.77
N ILE A 22 7.40 2.34 -26.53
CA ILE A 22 6.52 1.20 -26.26
C ILE A 22 5.08 1.71 -26.23
N PRO A 23 4.25 1.38 -27.24
CA PRO A 23 2.85 1.77 -27.24
C PRO A 23 2.09 1.00 -26.16
N MET A 24 1.29 1.71 -25.37
CA MET A 24 0.45 1.09 -24.34
C MET A 24 -0.75 1.96 -23.98
N LEU A 25 -1.82 1.32 -23.53
CA LEU A 25 -2.94 1.97 -22.88
C LEU A 25 -2.73 1.91 -21.36
N VAL A 26 -2.87 3.05 -20.68
CA VAL A 26 -2.71 3.15 -19.24
C VAL A 26 -4.02 3.65 -18.62
N LEU A 27 -4.74 2.75 -17.95
CA LEU A 27 -5.97 3.11 -17.25
C LEU A 27 -5.63 3.70 -15.88
N VAL A 28 -6.04 4.94 -15.65
CA VAL A 28 -5.77 5.67 -14.40
C VAL A 28 -7.09 6.14 -13.80
N GLY A 29 -7.43 5.62 -12.61
CA GLY A 29 -8.57 6.11 -11.84
C GLY A 29 -8.32 7.50 -11.23
N TRP A 30 -9.26 8.42 -11.44
CA TRP A 30 -9.23 9.81 -10.94
C TRP A 30 -9.76 9.92 -9.50
N ARG A 31 -9.01 9.36 -8.55
CA ARG A 31 -9.31 9.57 -7.12
C ARG A 31 -9.00 11.01 -6.70
N GLY A 32 -9.87 11.60 -5.89
CA GLY A 32 -9.79 13.01 -5.49
C GLY A 32 -10.16 14.01 -6.58
N GLU A 33 -10.97 13.58 -7.56
CA GLU A 33 -11.51 14.46 -8.61
C GLU A 33 -12.15 15.74 -8.01
N PRO A 34 -11.82 16.94 -8.52
CA PRO A 34 -12.41 18.18 -8.02
C PRO A 34 -13.95 18.17 -8.05
N GLY A 35 -14.56 18.48 -6.92
CA GLY A 35 -16.03 18.48 -6.77
C GLY A 35 -16.63 17.12 -6.42
N VAL A 36 -15.85 16.04 -6.43
CA VAL A 36 -16.29 14.69 -6.05
C VAL A 36 -15.81 14.35 -4.64
N LYS A 37 -16.71 13.81 -3.80
CA LYS A 37 -16.35 13.37 -2.45
C LYS A 37 -15.44 12.13 -2.53
N ASP A 38 -14.28 12.26 -1.89
CA ASP A 38 -13.27 11.21 -1.73
C ASP A 38 -12.51 11.44 -0.41
N GLU A 39 -11.66 10.49 -0.06
CA GLU A 39 -10.80 10.53 1.11
C GLU A 39 -9.81 11.71 1.06
N PRO A 40 -9.49 12.35 2.20
CA PRO A 40 -8.64 13.54 2.25
C PRO A 40 -7.30 13.41 1.54
N GLN A 41 -6.63 12.26 1.68
CA GLN A 41 -5.32 11.99 1.08
C GLN A 41 -5.32 11.99 -0.46
N HIS A 42 -6.48 11.78 -1.09
CA HIS A 42 -6.56 11.77 -2.55
C HIS A 42 -6.69 13.18 -3.14
N LYS A 43 -7.14 14.17 -2.35
CA LYS A 43 -7.57 15.50 -2.85
C LYS A 43 -6.47 16.25 -3.57
N VAL A 44 -5.25 16.24 -3.04
CA VAL A 44 -4.12 16.98 -3.64
C VAL A 44 -3.76 16.38 -4.99
N MET A 45 -3.57 15.06 -5.04
CA MET A 45 -3.22 14.36 -6.27
C MET A 45 -4.34 14.45 -7.30
N GLY A 46 -5.60 14.28 -6.89
CA GLY A 46 -6.75 14.38 -7.78
C GLY A 46 -6.95 15.78 -8.36
N LYS A 47 -6.70 16.85 -7.59
CA LYS A 47 -6.69 18.23 -8.10
C LYS A 47 -5.59 18.44 -9.16
N LEU A 48 -4.41 17.85 -8.94
CA LEU A 48 -3.25 18.03 -9.82
C LEU A 48 -3.22 17.05 -11.00
N GLN A 49 -4.10 16.05 -11.03
CA GLN A 49 -4.08 14.94 -11.99
C GLN A 49 -3.94 15.40 -13.45
N ALA A 50 -4.79 16.34 -13.89
CA ALA A 50 -4.74 16.89 -15.24
C ALA A 50 -3.43 17.64 -15.53
N GLY A 51 -2.91 18.40 -14.55
CA GLY A 51 -1.63 19.11 -14.68
C GLY A 51 -0.43 18.18 -14.73
N ILE A 52 -0.46 17.05 -14.00
CA ILE A 52 0.58 16.02 -14.07
C ILE A 52 0.57 15.37 -15.46
N ILE A 53 -0.60 14.98 -15.98
CA ILE A 53 -0.74 14.42 -17.33
C ILE A 53 -0.19 15.40 -18.38
N GLN A 54 -0.56 16.68 -18.27
CA GLN A 54 -0.06 17.73 -19.14
C GLN A 54 1.47 17.88 -19.06
N ALA A 55 2.04 17.87 -17.84
CA ALA A 55 3.49 18.00 -17.65
C ALA A 55 4.26 16.77 -18.17
N MET A 56 3.62 15.61 -18.21
CA MET A 56 4.18 14.39 -18.81
C MET A 56 4.14 14.41 -20.34
N ASP A 57 3.44 15.36 -20.96
CA ASP A 57 3.23 15.44 -22.42
C ASP A 57 2.72 14.12 -23.02
N LEU A 58 1.86 13.42 -22.28
CA LEU A 58 1.22 12.18 -22.75
C LEU A 58 -0.20 12.47 -23.23
N PRO A 59 -0.62 11.86 -24.35
CA PRO A 59 -2.00 11.97 -24.80
C PRO A 59 -2.93 11.32 -23.77
N CYS A 60 -4.10 11.93 -23.57
CA CYS A 60 -5.06 11.49 -22.59
C CYS A 60 -6.49 11.65 -23.09
N THR A 61 -7.29 10.62 -22.86
CA THR A 61 -8.74 10.60 -23.12
C THR A 61 -9.46 10.25 -21.82
N GLU A 62 -10.48 11.01 -21.44
CA GLU A 62 -11.39 10.57 -20.39
C GLU A 62 -12.25 9.42 -20.91
N LEU A 63 -12.35 8.32 -20.16
CA LEU A 63 -13.12 7.15 -20.57
C LEU A 63 -14.63 7.43 -20.41
N PRO A 64 -15.44 7.39 -21.50
CA PRO A 64 -16.88 7.54 -21.42
C PRO A 64 -17.56 6.44 -20.57
N THR A 65 -18.75 6.75 -20.06
CA THR A 65 -19.58 5.80 -19.30
C THR A 65 -20.45 4.91 -20.19
N GLU A 66 -20.78 5.38 -21.39
CA GLU A 66 -21.57 4.60 -22.35
C GLU A 66 -20.67 3.59 -23.07
N ASN A 67 -21.06 2.32 -23.09
CA ASN A 67 -20.21 1.22 -23.57
C ASN A 67 -19.72 1.41 -25.02
N ILE A 68 -20.57 1.92 -25.91
CA ILE A 68 -20.21 2.13 -27.32
C ILE A 68 -19.14 3.21 -27.41
N GLU A 69 -19.36 4.36 -26.77
CA GLU A 69 -18.41 5.47 -26.75
C GLU A 69 -17.09 5.08 -26.04
N ALA A 70 -17.17 4.26 -24.99
CA ALA A 70 -16.00 3.75 -24.28
C ALA A 70 -15.15 2.84 -25.17
N LEU A 71 -15.77 1.97 -25.97
CA LEU A 71 -15.06 1.13 -26.95
C LEU A 71 -14.42 1.98 -28.04
N GLU A 72 -15.13 2.95 -28.59
CA GLU A 72 -14.58 3.88 -29.59
C GLU A 72 -13.39 4.66 -29.04
N ALA A 73 -13.48 5.15 -27.79
CA ALA A 73 -12.39 5.85 -27.12
C ALA A 73 -11.16 4.94 -26.90
N LEU A 74 -11.39 3.67 -26.52
CA LEU A 74 -10.32 2.67 -26.35
C LEU A 74 -9.62 2.36 -27.69
N GLU A 75 -10.38 2.14 -28.76
CA GLU A 75 -9.84 1.86 -30.09
C GLU A 75 -9.04 3.04 -30.64
N SER A 76 -9.58 4.26 -30.51
CA SER A 76 -8.88 5.48 -30.92
C SER A 76 -7.59 5.69 -30.11
N ALA A 77 -7.64 5.51 -28.79
CA ALA A 77 -6.45 5.61 -27.94
C ALA A 77 -5.39 4.56 -28.31
N ALA A 78 -5.82 3.33 -28.63
CA ALA A 78 -4.91 2.27 -29.03
C ALA A 78 -4.24 2.58 -30.37
N ALA A 79 -5.01 3.05 -31.36
CA ALA A 79 -4.49 3.48 -32.65
C ALA A 79 -3.47 4.62 -32.49
N GLN A 80 -3.79 5.63 -31.69
CA GLN A 80 -2.89 6.74 -31.41
C GLN A 80 -1.60 6.29 -30.69
N ALA A 81 -1.71 5.42 -29.69
CA ALA A 81 -0.55 4.88 -28.99
C ALA A 81 0.38 4.14 -29.95
N MET A 82 -0.18 3.30 -30.83
CA MET A 82 0.57 2.55 -31.84
C MET A 82 1.25 3.45 -32.88
N GLU A 83 0.53 4.47 -33.38
CA GLU A 83 1.05 5.42 -34.37
C GLU A 83 2.19 6.28 -33.78
N SER A 84 1.97 6.85 -32.60
CA SER A 84 2.93 7.73 -31.91
C SER A 84 4.05 6.98 -31.20
N LYS A 85 3.94 5.65 -31.05
CA LYS A 85 4.82 4.79 -30.25
C LYS A 85 4.97 5.29 -28.81
N SER A 86 3.88 5.80 -28.25
CA SER A 86 3.84 6.45 -26.94
C SER A 86 2.71 5.87 -26.09
N PRO A 87 2.81 5.90 -24.75
CA PRO A 87 1.68 5.61 -23.89
C PRO A 87 0.50 6.56 -24.11
N HIS A 88 -0.72 6.05 -24.01
CA HIS A 88 -1.95 6.85 -23.97
C HIS A 88 -2.68 6.64 -22.65
N ILE A 89 -2.98 7.72 -21.95
CA ILE A 89 -3.66 7.69 -20.65
C ILE A 89 -5.18 7.65 -20.86
N LEU A 90 -5.85 6.66 -20.30
CA LEU A 90 -7.30 6.62 -20.17
C LEU A 90 -7.67 7.01 -18.75
N LEU A 91 -8.21 8.21 -18.59
CA LEU A 91 -8.58 8.74 -17.29
C LEU A 91 -10.00 8.27 -16.93
N VAL A 92 -10.12 7.52 -15.85
CA VAL A 92 -11.38 6.89 -15.43
C VAL A 92 -11.96 7.65 -14.25
N ARG A 93 -13.14 8.26 -14.44
CA ARG A 93 -13.87 8.95 -13.37
C ARG A 93 -14.49 7.97 -12.38
N LYS A 94 -14.97 8.51 -11.27
CA LYS A 94 -15.78 7.72 -10.33
C LYS A 94 -17.06 7.24 -11.04
N ASP A 95 -17.49 6.03 -10.70
CA ASP A 95 -18.74 5.41 -11.20
C ASP A 95 -18.76 5.13 -12.72
N THR A 96 -17.60 5.14 -13.40
CA THR A 96 -17.47 4.70 -14.80
C THR A 96 -17.77 3.22 -15.01
N PHE A 97 -17.37 2.37 -14.06
CA PHE A 97 -17.62 0.92 -14.13
C PHE A 97 -18.74 0.51 -13.18
N SER A 98 -19.55 -0.46 -13.61
CA SER A 98 -20.51 -1.12 -12.74
C SER A 98 -19.81 -1.92 -11.64
N ARG A 99 -20.53 -2.22 -10.56
CA ARG A 99 -19.99 -3.05 -9.47
C ARG A 99 -19.59 -4.42 -10.04
N TYR A 100 -18.32 -4.76 -9.86
CA TYR A 100 -17.77 -6.05 -10.26
C TYR A 100 -17.51 -6.92 -9.03
N THR A 101 -17.99 -8.16 -9.06
CA THR A 101 -17.64 -9.20 -8.09
C THR A 101 -16.59 -10.09 -8.72
N LEU A 102 -15.46 -10.24 -8.04
CA LEU A 102 -14.35 -11.07 -8.51
C LEU A 102 -14.82 -12.52 -8.67
N GLN A 103 -14.76 -13.04 -9.90
CA GLN A 103 -15.26 -14.39 -10.22
C GLN A 103 -14.34 -15.48 -9.67
N ASN A 104 -13.03 -15.23 -9.66
CA ASN A 104 -12.00 -16.14 -9.16
C ASN A 104 -11.41 -15.60 -7.85
N ALA A 105 -12.27 -15.24 -6.90
CA ALA A 105 -11.81 -14.82 -5.59
C ALA A 105 -11.09 -15.97 -4.90
N VAL A 106 -9.87 -15.69 -4.41
CA VAL A 106 -9.16 -16.63 -3.54
C VAL A 106 -9.88 -16.58 -2.19
N PRO A 107 -10.47 -17.69 -1.71
CA PRO A 107 -11.12 -17.70 -0.41
C PRO A 107 -10.06 -17.42 0.67
N TYR A 108 -10.49 -16.76 1.75
CA TYR A 108 -9.66 -16.63 2.94
C TYR A 108 -9.24 -18.02 3.44
N ASP A 109 -7.99 -18.13 3.87
CA ASP A 109 -7.51 -19.32 4.53
C ASP A 109 -8.12 -19.41 5.94
N THR A 110 -9.21 -20.16 6.06
CA THR A 110 -9.91 -20.38 7.32
C THR A 110 -9.15 -21.29 8.29
N THR A 111 -7.98 -21.79 7.90
CA THR A 111 -7.09 -22.54 8.80
C THR A 111 -6.16 -21.63 9.60
N LEU A 112 -6.05 -20.34 9.23
CA LEU A 112 -5.32 -19.36 10.02
C LEU A 112 -6.12 -19.03 11.30
N PRO A 113 -5.48 -19.06 12.48
CA PRO A 113 -6.19 -18.98 13.76
C PRO A 113 -6.47 -17.54 14.21
N MET A 114 -6.09 -16.53 13.40
CA MET A 114 -6.29 -15.12 13.71
C MET A 114 -6.60 -14.33 12.45
N ASN A 115 -7.50 -13.37 12.56
CA ASN A 115 -7.63 -12.26 11.63
C ASN A 115 -6.69 -11.09 12.01
N ARG A 116 -6.63 -10.07 11.14
CA ARG A 116 -5.75 -8.91 11.33
C ARG A 116 -6.09 -8.11 12.59
N GLU A 117 -7.37 -7.96 12.91
CA GLU A 117 -7.84 -7.17 14.05
C GLU A 117 -7.49 -7.86 15.39
N GLU A 118 -7.64 -9.18 15.45
CA GLU A 118 -7.18 -10.02 16.57
C GLU A 118 -5.67 -9.89 16.76
N ALA A 119 -4.89 -10.02 15.68
CA ALA A 119 -3.44 -9.83 15.72
C ALA A 119 -3.05 -8.42 16.20
N LEU A 120 -3.73 -7.37 15.74
CA LEU A 120 -3.49 -5.99 16.20
C LEU A 120 -3.70 -5.83 17.70
N ARG A 121 -4.78 -6.41 18.26
CA ARG A 121 -5.01 -6.38 19.72
C ARG A 121 -3.89 -7.07 20.49
N VAL A 122 -3.43 -8.22 20.02
CA VAL A 122 -2.31 -8.95 20.65
C VAL A 122 -1.04 -8.11 20.62
N VAL A 123 -0.74 -7.45 19.50
CA VAL A 123 0.44 -6.59 19.36
C VAL A 123 0.35 -5.39 20.30
N LEU A 124 -0.78 -4.68 20.33
CA LEU A 124 -0.96 -3.51 21.21
C LEU A 124 -0.80 -3.88 22.69
N LYS A 125 -1.43 -4.99 23.11
CA LYS A 125 -1.30 -5.50 24.48
C LYS A 125 0.14 -5.89 24.83
N SER A 126 0.88 -6.45 23.88
CA SER A 126 2.22 -7.01 24.13
C SER A 126 3.35 -6.00 23.93
N GLY A 127 3.17 -5.02 23.05
CA GLY A 127 4.14 -3.96 22.77
C GLY A 127 4.15 -2.87 23.83
N GLY A 128 3.04 -2.72 24.57
CA GLY A 128 2.92 -1.81 25.70
C GLY A 128 2.75 -0.34 25.30
N ASP A 129 2.51 0.51 26.30
CA ASP A 129 2.09 1.90 26.12
C ASP A 129 3.23 2.86 25.80
N LEU A 130 4.49 2.42 25.93
CA LEU A 130 5.67 3.22 25.59
C LEU A 130 6.10 3.03 24.12
N ALA A 131 5.63 1.99 23.44
CA ALA A 131 5.97 1.81 22.05
C ALA A 131 5.28 2.86 21.16
N THR A 132 5.97 3.27 20.10
CA THR A 132 5.38 4.06 19.00
C THR A 132 4.91 3.10 17.92
N TYR A 133 3.67 3.22 17.45
CA TYR A 133 3.06 2.30 16.49
C TYR A 133 2.87 2.98 15.14
N ILE A 134 3.40 2.38 14.07
CA ILE A 134 3.23 2.86 12.71
C ILE A 134 2.31 1.89 11.98
N GLY A 135 1.11 2.34 11.63
CA GLY A 135 0.18 1.55 10.81
C GLY A 135 0.40 1.81 9.33
N THR A 136 0.47 0.76 8.51
CA THR A 136 0.46 0.90 7.04
C THR A 136 -0.91 1.34 6.52
N THR A 137 -0.96 1.81 5.26
CA THR A 137 -2.20 2.31 4.64
C THR A 137 -3.24 1.21 4.45
N GLY A 138 -4.51 1.59 4.36
CA GLY A 138 -5.63 0.66 4.13
C GLY A 138 -6.34 0.28 5.43
N PHE A 139 -6.80 -0.96 5.53
CA PHE A 139 -7.59 -1.41 6.67
C PHE A 139 -6.80 -1.43 7.97
N LEU A 140 -5.50 -1.77 7.94
CA LEU A 140 -4.69 -1.86 9.15
C LEU A 140 -4.68 -0.55 9.98
N SER A 141 -4.40 0.60 9.35
CA SER A 141 -4.43 1.89 10.08
C SER A 141 -5.82 2.27 10.58
N ARG A 142 -6.88 1.84 9.88
CA ARG A 142 -8.27 2.12 10.30
C ARG A 142 -8.63 1.29 11.53
N GLU A 143 -8.30 0.01 11.50
CA GLU A 143 -8.50 -0.90 12.61
C GLU A 143 -7.69 -0.46 13.83
N LEU A 144 -6.41 -0.07 13.65
CA LEU A 144 -5.61 0.50 14.73
C LEU A 144 -6.28 1.73 15.35
N PHE A 145 -6.77 2.65 14.50
CA PHE A 145 -7.48 3.83 14.98
C PHE A 145 -8.74 3.46 15.77
N GLU A 146 -9.57 2.56 15.24
CA GLU A 146 -10.81 2.13 15.89
C GLU A 146 -10.56 1.39 17.20
N ILE A 147 -9.59 0.47 17.25
CA ILE A 147 -9.21 -0.25 18.47
C ILE A 147 -8.76 0.76 19.55
N ARG A 148 -7.93 1.74 19.20
CA ARG A 148 -7.47 2.77 20.13
C ARG A 148 -8.61 3.63 20.67
N ALA A 149 -9.50 4.08 19.78
CA ALA A 149 -10.68 4.86 20.14
C ALA A 149 -11.61 4.11 21.11
N ASN A 150 -11.82 2.82 20.88
CA ASN A 150 -12.83 2.05 21.58
C ASN A 150 -12.29 1.31 22.83
N GLU A 151 -11.02 0.89 22.82
CA GLU A 151 -10.46 -0.01 23.82
C GLU A 151 -9.32 0.61 24.65
N TYR A 152 -8.70 1.70 24.18
CA TYR A 152 -7.56 2.37 24.83
C TYR A 152 -7.84 3.85 25.15
N GLY A 153 -9.11 4.21 25.34
CA GLY A 153 -9.52 5.56 25.74
C GLY A 153 -9.31 6.65 24.67
N GLY A 154 -8.99 6.27 23.43
CA GLY A 154 -8.80 7.19 22.30
C GLY A 154 -7.49 7.97 22.30
N ASP A 155 -6.49 7.53 23.06
CA ASP A 155 -5.15 8.10 22.93
C ASP A 155 -4.46 7.58 21.66
N HIS A 156 -4.08 8.52 20.79
CA HIS A 156 -3.32 8.27 19.56
C HIS A 156 -1.96 8.98 19.56
N SER A 157 -1.51 9.48 20.70
CA SER A 157 -0.29 10.28 20.83
C SER A 157 0.98 9.54 20.40
N ARG A 158 0.94 8.20 20.37
CA ARG A 158 2.03 7.32 19.94
C ARG A 158 1.73 6.53 18.66
N ASP A 159 0.67 6.88 17.95
CA ASP A 159 0.32 6.21 16.70
C ASP A 159 0.61 7.12 15.50
N PHE A 160 1.29 6.57 14.49
CA PHE A 160 1.44 7.19 13.18
C PHE A 160 0.68 6.35 12.15
N LEU A 161 -0.41 6.89 11.64
CA LEU A 161 -1.27 6.21 10.67
C LEU A 161 -0.86 6.63 9.26
N CYS A 162 -0.28 5.71 8.48
CA CYS A 162 0.05 5.97 7.08
C CYS A 162 -1.23 6.10 6.26
N VAL A 163 -1.39 7.21 5.55
CA VAL A 163 -2.56 7.48 4.71
C VAL A 163 -2.14 7.79 3.28
N GLY A 164 -2.40 6.86 2.35
CA GLY A 164 -2.17 7.07 0.91
C GLY A 164 -0.73 6.83 0.41
N ASN A 165 0.19 6.45 1.30
CA ASN A 165 1.61 6.19 1.05
C ASN A 165 1.94 4.68 1.19
N MET A 166 1.30 3.84 0.38
CA MET A 166 1.52 2.39 0.41
C MET A 166 3.01 2.02 0.26
N GLY A 167 3.48 1.08 1.08
CA GLY A 167 4.86 0.60 1.13
C GLY A 167 5.86 1.49 1.86
N HIS A 168 5.45 2.63 2.41
CA HIS A 168 6.37 3.55 3.09
C HIS A 168 6.44 3.34 4.62
N ALA A 169 5.59 2.49 5.19
CA ALA A 169 5.50 2.29 6.64
C ALA A 169 6.85 1.89 7.25
N GLY A 170 7.56 0.93 6.62
CA GLY A 170 8.88 0.50 7.07
C GLY A 170 9.92 1.63 7.10
N SER A 171 10.01 2.43 6.03
CA SER A 171 10.95 3.57 5.96
C SER A 171 10.62 4.67 6.97
N ILE A 172 9.32 4.92 7.21
CA ILE A 172 8.88 5.90 8.21
C ILE A 172 9.23 5.41 9.61
N ALA A 173 8.97 4.13 9.89
CA ALA A 173 9.31 3.52 11.17
C ALA A 173 10.82 3.53 11.43
N GLU A 174 11.65 3.25 10.43
CA GLU A 174 13.12 3.39 10.52
C GLU A 174 13.54 4.82 10.87
N GLY A 175 12.98 5.81 10.18
CA GLY A 175 13.26 7.22 10.43
C GLY A 175 12.90 7.64 11.85
N LEU A 176 11.72 7.21 12.34
CA LEU A 176 11.28 7.46 13.72
C LEU A 176 12.15 6.73 14.74
N ALA A 177 12.43 5.44 14.55
CA ALA A 177 13.25 4.63 15.43
C ALA A 177 14.67 5.21 15.61
N THR A 178 15.23 5.78 14.55
CA THR A 178 16.55 6.42 14.57
C THR A 178 16.58 7.73 15.36
N HIS A 179 15.45 8.45 15.47
CA HIS A 179 15.41 9.82 16.00
C HIS A 179 14.57 10.00 17.28
N ILE A 180 13.73 9.03 17.63
CA ILE A 180 13.01 9.05 18.91
C ILE A 180 14.06 8.93 20.03
N PRO A 181 14.13 9.90 20.97
CA PRO A 181 15.05 9.82 22.08
C PRO A 181 14.77 8.61 22.97
N GLY A 182 15.83 7.91 23.39
CA GLY A 182 15.74 6.76 24.28
C GLY A 182 15.82 5.43 23.53
N SER A 183 15.30 4.39 24.17
CA SER A 183 15.25 3.02 23.64
C SER A 183 13.81 2.52 23.51
N ASP A 184 12.83 3.43 23.47
CA ASP A 184 11.42 3.08 23.30
C ASP A 184 11.24 2.33 21.96
N PRO A 185 10.52 1.19 21.95
CA PRO A 185 10.28 0.43 20.74
C PRO A 185 9.49 1.22 19.70
N VAL A 186 9.83 1.02 18.43
CA VAL A 186 9.07 1.51 17.29
C VAL A 186 8.53 0.32 16.52
N ILE A 187 7.22 0.13 16.57
CA ILE A 187 6.53 -1.03 16.01
C ILE A 187 5.92 -0.66 14.66
N CYS A 188 6.50 -1.17 13.58
CA CYS A 188 5.94 -1.06 12.23
C CYS A 188 4.94 -2.18 11.99
N LEU A 189 3.67 -1.84 11.89
CA LEU A 189 2.57 -2.72 11.52
C LEU A 189 2.33 -2.62 10.01
N ASP A 190 2.94 -3.53 9.24
CA ASP A 190 2.85 -3.53 7.79
C ASP A 190 1.99 -4.68 7.26
N GLY A 191 1.61 -4.57 5.99
CA GLY A 191 0.87 -5.58 5.25
C GLY A 191 1.70 -6.09 4.08
N ASP A 192 1.53 -7.36 3.72
CA ASP A 192 2.34 -8.01 2.69
C ASP A 192 2.29 -7.31 1.33
N GLY A 193 1.11 -6.85 0.90
CA GLY A 193 0.97 -6.09 -0.34
C GLY A 193 1.70 -4.74 -0.31
N ALA A 194 1.71 -4.06 0.84
CA ALA A 194 2.41 -2.79 1.00
C ALA A 194 3.93 -3.01 1.02
N LEU A 195 4.40 -4.00 1.78
CA LEU A 195 5.81 -4.39 1.82
C LEU A 195 6.34 -4.70 0.42
N LEU A 196 5.59 -5.48 -0.38
CA LEU A 196 5.99 -5.84 -1.74
C LEU A 196 6.24 -4.61 -2.65
N MET A 197 5.51 -3.51 -2.47
CA MET A 197 5.68 -2.30 -3.29
C MET A 197 7.04 -1.63 -3.09
N HIS A 198 7.58 -1.67 -1.88
CA HIS A 198 8.83 -1.01 -1.52
C HIS A 198 9.72 -1.89 -0.64
N MET A 199 9.82 -3.18 -0.98
CA MET A 199 10.58 -4.17 -0.21
C MET A 199 12.07 -3.81 -0.10
N GLY A 200 12.61 -3.06 -1.07
CA GLY A 200 13.98 -2.53 -1.01
C GLY A 200 14.27 -1.70 0.25
N SER A 201 13.26 -1.09 0.88
CA SER A 201 13.41 -0.39 2.16
C SER A 201 13.92 -1.29 3.29
N MET A 202 13.65 -2.59 3.24
CA MET A 202 14.12 -3.53 4.24
C MET A 202 15.66 -3.56 4.35
N ALA A 203 16.37 -3.30 3.26
CA ALA A 203 17.83 -3.25 3.26
C ALA A 203 18.39 -2.06 4.05
N THR A 204 17.59 -1.00 4.24
CA THR A 204 17.99 0.22 4.96
C THR A 204 17.40 0.31 6.36
N ASN A 205 16.37 -0.48 6.68
CA ASN A 205 15.79 -0.53 8.02
C ASN A 205 16.75 -1.25 8.97
N LYS A 206 17.48 -0.49 9.80
CA LYS A 206 18.58 -0.95 10.66
C LYS A 206 18.53 -0.39 12.09
N ALA A 207 17.54 0.43 12.42
CA ALA A 207 17.36 0.95 13.76
C ALA A 207 17.18 -0.21 14.76
N LYS A 208 17.86 -0.09 15.91
CA LYS A 208 17.96 -1.18 16.89
C LYS A 208 16.64 -1.48 17.60
N ASN A 209 15.85 -0.44 17.84
CA ASN A 209 14.54 -0.46 18.48
C ASN A 209 13.38 -0.59 17.48
N LEU A 210 13.65 -0.90 16.21
CA LEU A 210 12.61 -1.13 15.20
C LEU A 210 12.12 -2.58 15.25
N VAL A 211 10.83 -2.76 15.51
CA VAL A 211 10.13 -4.04 15.44
C VAL A 211 9.19 -4.03 14.23
N HIS A 212 9.50 -4.83 13.21
CA HIS A 212 8.70 -4.89 11.99
C HIS A 212 7.77 -6.11 12.02
N ILE A 213 6.47 -5.85 12.17
CA ILE A 213 5.41 -6.86 12.22
C ILE A 213 4.67 -6.84 10.89
N LEU A 214 4.75 -7.95 10.17
CA LEU A 214 4.12 -8.10 8.87
C LEU A 214 2.86 -8.96 8.97
N MET A 215 1.69 -8.35 8.73
CA MET A 215 0.41 -9.05 8.60
C MET A 215 0.29 -9.58 7.18
N ASN A 216 0.53 -10.88 6.99
CA ASN A 216 0.51 -11.52 5.67
C ASN A 216 -0.78 -12.33 5.47
N ASN A 217 -1.78 -11.73 4.83
CA ASN A 217 -3.00 -12.42 4.40
C ASN A 217 -2.95 -12.81 2.91
N GLY A 218 -1.85 -12.48 2.21
CA GLY A 218 -1.63 -12.83 0.82
C GLY A 218 -2.54 -12.08 -0.16
N MET A 219 -3.08 -10.91 0.21
CA MET A 219 -3.99 -10.16 -0.65
C MET A 219 -4.03 -8.64 -0.41
N HIS A 220 -4.34 -7.90 -1.47
CA HIS A 220 -4.68 -6.48 -1.40
C HIS A 220 -6.14 -6.28 -0.93
N GLU A 221 -6.43 -6.71 0.29
CA GLU A 221 -7.81 -6.79 0.84
C GLU A 221 -8.59 -5.47 0.73
N SER A 222 -7.95 -4.35 1.09
CA SER A 222 -8.62 -3.04 1.12
C SER A 222 -9.05 -2.47 -0.23
N VAL A 223 -8.60 -3.05 -1.35
CA VAL A 223 -8.87 -2.55 -2.72
C VAL A 223 -9.52 -3.59 -3.64
N GLY A 224 -10.04 -4.68 -3.06
CA GLY A 224 -10.81 -5.68 -3.80
C GLY A 224 -10.32 -7.12 -3.65
N GLY A 225 -9.32 -7.38 -2.81
CA GLY A 225 -8.92 -8.74 -2.43
C GLY A 225 -8.13 -9.48 -3.50
N GLN A 226 -7.43 -8.77 -4.39
CA GLN A 226 -6.55 -9.41 -5.37
C GLN A 226 -5.37 -10.09 -4.65
N PRO A 227 -5.00 -11.33 -5.03
CA PRO A 227 -3.91 -12.03 -4.38
C PRO A 227 -2.57 -11.31 -4.60
N THR A 228 -1.71 -11.34 -3.59
CA THR A 228 -0.33 -10.86 -3.68
C THR A 228 0.63 -12.03 -3.92
N ALA A 229 1.84 -11.71 -4.38
CA ALA A 229 2.90 -12.71 -4.49
C ALA A 229 3.40 -13.21 -3.11
N ALA A 230 3.04 -12.56 -2.01
CA ALA A 230 3.61 -12.80 -0.70
C ALA A 230 3.23 -14.15 -0.08
N ALA A 231 2.09 -14.72 -0.47
CA ALA A 231 1.63 -16.01 0.04
C ALA A 231 2.66 -17.14 -0.20
N GLY A 232 3.45 -17.05 -1.28
CA GLY A 232 4.48 -18.04 -1.63
C GLY A 232 5.90 -17.71 -1.15
N LEU A 233 6.12 -16.57 -0.49
CA LEU A 233 7.48 -16.10 -0.18
C LEU A 233 7.92 -16.46 1.24
N ASN A 234 9.19 -16.83 1.39
CA ASN A 234 9.86 -16.90 2.69
C ASN A 234 10.31 -15.50 3.14
N LEU A 235 9.37 -14.68 3.60
CA LEU A 235 9.64 -13.28 3.97
C LEU A 235 10.56 -13.15 5.19
N CYS A 236 10.55 -14.10 6.12
CA CYS A 236 11.53 -14.14 7.22
C CYS A 236 12.94 -14.40 6.68
N GLY A 237 13.10 -15.30 5.72
CA GLY A 237 14.37 -15.52 5.03
C GLY A 237 14.87 -14.27 4.32
N VAL A 238 14.00 -13.61 3.56
CA VAL A 238 14.32 -12.32 2.91
C VAL A 238 14.77 -11.29 3.94
N ALA A 239 14.00 -11.10 5.03
CA ALA A 239 14.34 -10.15 6.09
C ALA A 239 15.72 -10.44 6.70
N LYS A 240 16.01 -11.71 6.98
CA LYS A 240 17.31 -12.13 7.51
C LYS A 240 18.45 -11.81 6.54
N ASP A 241 18.28 -12.16 5.27
CA ASP A 241 19.31 -12.00 4.24
C ASP A 241 19.59 -10.52 3.91
N VAL A 242 18.59 -9.63 4.08
CA VAL A 242 18.78 -8.18 3.96
C VAL A 242 19.17 -7.51 5.28
N GLY A 243 19.46 -8.28 6.33
CA GLY A 243 20.12 -7.83 7.56
C GLY A 243 19.18 -7.44 8.70
N TYR A 244 18.02 -8.09 8.84
CA TYR A 244 17.28 -8.09 10.11
C TYR A 244 17.95 -9.10 11.05
N PRO A 245 18.31 -8.71 12.30
CA PRO A 245 19.07 -9.58 13.20
C PRO A 245 18.24 -10.77 13.69
N ASN A 246 16.94 -10.56 13.86
CA ASN A 246 15.99 -11.56 14.33
C ASN A 246 14.78 -11.59 13.41
N THR A 247 14.34 -12.80 13.06
CA THR A 247 13.15 -13.00 12.23
C THR A 247 12.41 -14.23 12.74
N VAL A 248 11.11 -14.11 12.96
CA VAL A 248 10.27 -15.22 13.40
C VAL A 248 8.96 -15.19 12.61
N ARG A 249 8.46 -16.39 12.28
CA ARG A 249 7.11 -16.55 11.74
C ARG A 249 6.24 -17.13 12.84
N VAL A 250 5.19 -16.39 13.18
CA VAL A 250 4.19 -16.78 14.19
C VAL A 250 2.87 -17.11 13.50
N ARG A 251 2.05 -17.93 14.15
CA ARG A 251 0.72 -18.29 13.68
C ARG A 251 -0.37 -18.06 14.71
N THR A 252 -0.10 -18.18 16.01
CA THR A 252 -1.12 -18.05 17.07
C THR A 252 -1.00 -16.74 17.83
N GLU A 253 -2.05 -16.35 18.57
CA GLU A 253 -2.02 -15.18 19.45
C GLU A 253 -0.92 -15.28 20.51
N GLU A 254 -0.73 -16.47 21.07
CA GLU A 254 0.30 -16.73 22.07
C GLU A 254 1.72 -16.56 21.50
N GLU A 255 1.98 -17.16 20.33
CA GLU A 255 3.27 -17.03 19.64
C GLU A 255 3.55 -15.56 19.29
N LEU A 256 2.56 -14.85 18.74
CA LEU A 256 2.68 -13.43 18.40
C LEU A 256 2.96 -12.59 19.65
N GLY A 257 2.20 -12.79 20.73
CA GLY A 257 2.38 -12.04 21.96
C GLY A 257 3.76 -12.27 22.60
N ASN A 258 4.25 -13.52 22.61
CA ASN A 258 5.59 -13.84 23.08
C ASN A 258 6.66 -13.15 22.22
N ALA A 259 6.58 -13.29 20.90
CA ALA A 259 7.53 -12.69 19.97
C ALA A 259 7.59 -11.16 20.08
N VAL A 260 6.43 -10.49 20.26
CA VAL A 260 6.39 -9.04 20.46
C VAL A 260 7.04 -8.65 21.77
N ARG A 261 6.73 -9.33 22.89
CA ARG A 261 7.34 -9.06 24.21
C ARG A 261 8.85 -9.21 24.17
N ASP A 262 9.35 -10.26 23.53
CA ASP A 262 10.78 -10.50 23.38
C ASP A 262 11.44 -9.39 22.53
N ALA A 263 10.80 -9.01 21.42
CA ALA A 263 11.33 -8.00 20.51
C ALA A 263 11.39 -6.59 21.12
N VAL A 264 10.43 -6.23 21.99
CA VAL A 264 10.41 -4.91 22.66
C VAL A 264 11.26 -4.84 23.93
N SER A 265 11.77 -5.97 24.41
CA SER A 265 12.61 -6.06 25.61
C SER A 265 14.11 -5.94 25.31
N HIS A 266 14.51 -5.84 24.04
CA HIS A 266 15.88 -5.80 23.55
C HIS A 266 16.23 -4.46 22.92
#